data_AF-A0A812I5L4-F1
#
_entry.id   AF-A0A812I5L4-F1
#
_cell.length_a   1.000
_cell.length_b   1.000
_cell.length_c   1.000
_cell.angle_alpha   90.00
_cell.angle_beta   90.00
_cell.angle_gamma   90.00
#
_symmetry.space_group_name_H-M   'P 1'
#
loop_
_entity.id
_entity.type
_entity.pdbx_description
1 polymer ?
#
loop_
_entity_poly.entity_id
_entity_poly.type
_entity_poly.pdbx_seq_one_letter_code
_entity_poly.pdbx_strand_id
1 'polypeptide(L)'
;MDRGLRRHHELSTTLRACSLGVLSCLGRCWELWSPRNFAVSREEFHSRHLRPWTWKRKEFESLLSRLQHPRVRDVAWSVLAPGLCCDADATFGHEVFTDAAMKDLLGDVSEGLLALDADPRPLDAWLTSHDRSGSRFVGHYYESLVHFALAELGKVEVALYSEPIPKETKQRNASPAASAGDVVRRFKPPLKTSLDVDFFCSIHEAAFLEGGQLRISFKIKRGRSREAFPLPVEATLTSAQGVRRPASHRPSSPPDSDRMDGHVLFEDVSVSEELEFAYAPGFPAVPLRPTKMRQPIQGEVDYILQPDQSSPQFLHLEVAVKFYLAARDEVATWDDFIAPNPRDILGLKLRHMLSHQLRMGQTPHIRNLLAARVAGNGQRMQSMGISSRLWMNGRLFLAATAPLDETHGRPDSWHTRIPMLSPDLEVGWWCRFRELDRVLPATCRFLVLKKPYWLAPLRGSGGRHADHGRLRTRGELLKEARSWKRFQYVAVLAVDAGGFEEISRGFVVPDEWPQTPRRGRRHSGSRSVSPSSGSSGQQGAPS
;
A
#
# COMPACT_ATOMS: atom_id res chain seq x y z
N MET A 1 -52.30 -79.94 -16.29
CA MET A 1 -52.67 -80.26 -17.68
C MET A 1 -52.56 -79.00 -18.49
N ASP A 2 -51.80 -79.12 -19.56
CA ASP A 2 -51.71 -78.28 -20.75
C ASP A 2 -51.35 -76.79 -20.72
N ARG A 3 -50.42 -76.51 -21.64
CA ARG A 3 -49.93 -75.23 -22.11
C ARG A 3 -51.00 -74.58 -23.00
N GLY A 4 -51.06 -73.25 -23.06
CA GLY A 4 -51.79 -72.60 -24.17
C GLY A 4 -52.07 -71.11 -24.03
N LEU A 5 -51.03 -70.28 -24.24
CA LEU A 5 -51.07 -68.97 -24.90
C LEU A 5 -52.35 -68.10 -24.82
N ARG A 6 -52.27 -66.96 -24.11
CA ARG A 6 -52.26 -65.57 -24.65
C ARG A 6 -52.54 -64.54 -23.54
N ARG A 7 -51.91 -63.37 -23.68
CA ARG A 7 -52.05 -62.09 -22.93
C ARG A 7 -51.05 -61.87 -21.77
N HIS A 8 -49.86 -61.43 -22.16
CA HIS A 8 -48.97 -60.60 -21.33
C HIS A 8 -48.93 -59.19 -21.92
N HIS A 9 -49.70 -58.25 -21.37
CA HIS A 9 -49.39 -56.82 -21.32
C HIS A 9 -50.36 -56.16 -20.35
N GLU A 10 -49.92 -55.09 -19.70
CA GLU A 10 -50.59 -54.33 -18.63
C GLU A 10 -50.41 -54.87 -17.20
N LEU A 11 -49.24 -54.59 -16.63
CA LEU A 11 -49.04 -54.25 -15.21
C LEU A 11 -47.60 -53.70 -15.05
N SER A 12 -47.35 -52.47 -15.52
CA SER A 12 -46.18 -51.67 -15.09
C SER A 12 -46.39 -50.14 -15.16
N THR A 13 -47.64 -49.69 -15.14
CA THR A 13 -48.00 -48.29 -15.43
C THR A 13 -48.52 -47.53 -14.21
N THR A 14 -47.86 -47.62 -13.06
CA THR A 14 -48.15 -46.72 -11.90
C THR A 14 -46.93 -46.42 -11.03
N LEU A 15 -45.72 -46.45 -11.60
CA LEU A 15 -44.48 -45.94 -10.95
C LEU A 15 -43.59 -45.14 -11.94
N ARG A 16 -44.20 -44.44 -12.91
CA ARG A 16 -43.51 -43.55 -13.88
C ARG A 16 -44.23 -42.22 -14.11
N ALA A 17 -44.83 -41.62 -13.08
CA ALA A 17 -45.55 -40.35 -13.19
C ALA A 17 -45.01 -39.19 -12.30
N CYS A 18 -43.87 -39.35 -11.61
CA CYS A 18 -43.26 -38.25 -10.83
C CYS A 18 -41.88 -37.77 -11.32
N SER A 19 -41.38 -38.26 -12.46
CA SER A 19 -40.04 -37.94 -12.98
C SER A 19 -40.02 -37.08 -14.26
N LEU A 20 -41.16 -36.54 -14.69
CA LEU A 20 -41.27 -35.74 -15.93
C LEU A 20 -41.62 -34.25 -15.71
N GLY A 21 -41.73 -33.78 -14.47
CA GLY A 21 -41.92 -32.36 -14.13
C GLY A 21 -40.63 -31.57 -13.84
N VAL A 22 -39.48 -32.24 -13.69
CA VAL A 22 -38.22 -31.60 -13.26
C VAL A 22 -37.24 -31.37 -14.42
N LEU A 23 -37.45 -32.02 -15.57
CA LEU A 23 -36.56 -31.92 -16.73
C LEU A 23 -36.86 -30.73 -17.67
N SER A 24 -38.02 -30.07 -17.57
CA SER A 24 -38.35 -28.88 -18.39
C SER A 24 -37.89 -27.54 -17.78
N CYS A 25 -37.46 -27.56 -16.51
CA CYS A 25 -36.79 -26.41 -15.85
C CYS A 25 -35.25 -26.52 -15.91
N LEU A 26 -34.68 -27.72 -15.93
CA LEU A 26 -33.23 -27.91 -16.05
C LEU A 26 -32.70 -27.70 -17.47
N GLY A 27 -33.51 -27.95 -18.52
CA GLY A 27 -33.15 -27.67 -19.91
C GLY A 27 -33.00 -26.17 -20.23
N ARG A 28 -33.78 -25.30 -19.57
CA ARG A 28 -33.70 -23.83 -19.76
C ARG A 28 -32.59 -23.15 -18.96
N CYS A 29 -32.02 -23.83 -17.95
CA CYS A 29 -30.83 -23.35 -17.24
C CYS A 29 -29.51 -23.85 -17.86
N TRP A 30 -29.54 -24.96 -18.62
CA TRP A 30 -28.34 -25.51 -19.28
C TRP A 30 -27.96 -24.77 -20.57
N GLU A 31 -28.92 -24.19 -21.31
CA GLU A 31 -28.62 -23.32 -22.46
C GLU A 31 -27.99 -21.98 -22.07
N LEU A 32 -28.02 -21.59 -20.79
CA LEU A 32 -27.33 -20.40 -20.28
C LEU A 32 -25.87 -20.66 -19.86
N TRP A 33 -25.41 -21.91 -19.85
CA TRP A 33 -24.06 -22.33 -19.40
C TRP A 33 -23.42 -23.39 -20.32
N SER A 34 -23.74 -23.37 -21.62
CA SER A 34 -23.04 -24.20 -22.62
C SER A 34 -21.74 -23.51 -23.10
N PRO A 35 -20.55 -24.10 -22.90
CA PRO A 35 -19.26 -23.51 -23.32
C PRO A 35 -18.98 -23.69 -24.83
N ARG A 36 -20.00 -23.62 -25.70
CA ARG A 36 -19.85 -23.87 -27.14
C ARG A 36 -20.10 -22.67 -28.06
N ASN A 37 -20.25 -21.45 -27.54
CA ASN A 37 -20.38 -20.25 -28.40
C ASN A 37 -19.56 -19.01 -27.97
N PHE A 38 -18.55 -19.15 -27.12
CA PHE A 38 -17.57 -18.09 -26.84
C PHE A 38 -16.20 -18.68 -26.49
N ALA A 39 -15.65 -19.53 -27.35
CA ALA A 39 -14.22 -19.79 -27.34
C ALA A 39 -13.57 -18.78 -28.29
N VAL A 40 -13.55 -17.51 -27.86
CA VAL A 40 -12.65 -16.53 -28.49
C VAL A 40 -11.24 -17.02 -28.16
N SER A 41 -10.41 -17.26 -29.16
CA SER A 41 -9.02 -17.68 -28.89
C SER A 41 -8.33 -16.62 -28.03
N ARG A 42 -7.33 -17.00 -27.22
CA ARG A 42 -6.61 -16.03 -26.39
C ARG A 42 -6.05 -14.87 -27.23
N GLU A 43 -5.58 -15.15 -28.45
CA GLU A 43 -5.16 -14.13 -29.43
C GLU A 43 -6.31 -13.27 -29.96
N GLU A 44 -7.49 -13.85 -30.21
CA GLU A 44 -8.67 -13.12 -30.67
C GLU A 44 -9.31 -12.29 -29.54
N PHE A 45 -9.09 -12.67 -28.28
CA PHE A 45 -9.46 -11.92 -27.09
C PHE A 45 -8.52 -10.72 -26.91
N HIS A 46 -7.21 -10.94 -27.04
CA HIS A 46 -6.19 -9.88 -27.01
C HIS A 46 -6.29 -8.92 -28.21
N SER A 47 -6.78 -9.37 -29.38
CA SER A 47 -6.96 -8.52 -30.56
C SER A 47 -8.27 -7.71 -30.55
N ARG A 48 -9.35 -8.25 -29.97
CA ARG A 48 -10.64 -7.53 -29.82
C ARG A 48 -10.64 -6.53 -28.66
N HIS A 49 -9.91 -6.84 -27.57
CA HIS A 49 -9.72 -5.94 -26.45
C HIS A 49 -8.36 -5.26 -26.56
N LEU A 50 -8.19 -4.38 -27.56
CA LEU A 50 -7.09 -3.42 -27.54
C LEU A 50 -7.11 -2.75 -26.18
N ARG A 51 -6.10 -3.01 -25.34
CA ARG A 51 -6.02 -2.50 -23.97
C ARG A 51 -5.89 -0.97 -24.06
N PRO A 52 -6.99 -0.20 -24.02
CA PRO A 52 -6.91 1.20 -24.41
C PRO A 52 -6.14 2.01 -23.35
N TRP A 53 -5.94 1.42 -22.18
CA TRP A 53 -5.43 2.03 -20.96
C TRP A 53 -4.06 1.48 -20.52
N THR A 54 -3.43 0.53 -21.22
CA THR A 54 -2.22 -0.11 -20.67
C THR A 54 -1.12 -0.47 -21.69
N TRP A 55 0.13 -0.21 -21.28
CA TRP A 55 1.44 -0.66 -21.80
C TRP A 55 1.75 -0.43 -23.29
N LYS A 56 2.75 0.41 -23.57
CA LYS A 56 3.36 0.51 -24.92
C LYS A 56 4.57 -0.40 -25.11
N ARG A 57 5.18 -0.92 -24.04
CA ARG A 57 6.40 -1.76 -24.11
C ARG A 57 6.08 -3.25 -24.22
N LYS A 58 6.12 -3.77 -25.44
CA LYS A 58 5.84 -5.18 -25.76
C LYS A 58 6.73 -6.18 -25.03
N GLU A 59 8.02 -5.87 -24.87
CA GLU A 59 8.98 -6.77 -24.19
C GLU A 59 8.62 -6.98 -22.72
N PHE A 60 8.35 -5.89 -22.00
CA PHE A 60 7.91 -5.93 -20.61
C PHE A 60 6.55 -6.64 -20.48
N GLU A 61 5.58 -6.35 -21.35
CA GLU A 61 4.29 -7.03 -21.35
C GLU A 61 4.43 -8.54 -21.57
N SER A 62 5.29 -8.94 -22.51
CA SER A 62 5.60 -10.35 -22.79
C SER A 62 6.17 -11.06 -21.56
N LEU A 63 7.19 -10.49 -20.90
CA LEU A 63 7.76 -11.05 -19.68
C LEU A 63 6.71 -11.13 -18.57
N LEU A 64 5.99 -10.03 -18.32
CA LEU A 64 4.97 -9.97 -17.28
C LEU A 64 3.85 -11.00 -17.55
N SER A 65 3.51 -11.31 -18.80
CA SER A 65 2.49 -12.32 -19.13
C SER A 65 2.90 -13.75 -18.71
N ARG A 66 4.20 -14.02 -18.57
CA ARG A 66 4.76 -15.32 -18.20
C ARG A 66 4.80 -15.52 -16.68
N LEU A 67 5.02 -14.45 -15.91
CA LEU A 67 5.09 -14.49 -14.45
C LEU A 67 3.71 -14.74 -13.82
N GLN A 68 3.59 -15.70 -12.91
CA GLN A 68 2.34 -16.06 -12.23
C GLN A 68 2.30 -15.59 -10.77
N HIS A 69 3.44 -15.57 -10.07
CA HIS A 69 3.48 -15.25 -8.64
C HIS A 69 3.24 -13.74 -8.41
N PRO A 70 2.21 -13.34 -7.63
CA PRO A 70 1.84 -11.93 -7.49
C PRO A 70 2.98 -11.02 -7.03
N ARG A 71 3.81 -11.48 -6.08
CA ARG A 71 4.95 -10.70 -5.57
C ARG A 71 6.08 -10.56 -6.58
N VAL A 72 6.33 -11.58 -7.40
CA VAL A 72 7.38 -11.53 -8.42
C VAL A 72 6.98 -10.60 -9.56
N ARG A 73 5.69 -10.63 -9.92
CA ARG A 73 5.09 -9.62 -10.83
C ARG A 73 5.28 -8.20 -10.29
N ASP A 74 5.08 -8.00 -8.99
CA ASP A 74 5.29 -6.70 -8.33
C ASP A 74 6.78 -6.27 -8.35
N VAL A 75 7.73 -7.20 -8.19
CA VAL A 75 9.18 -6.92 -8.38
C VAL A 75 9.45 -6.47 -9.82
N ALA A 76 9.02 -7.26 -10.80
CA ALA A 76 9.19 -6.96 -12.22
C ALA A 76 8.61 -5.57 -12.55
N TRP A 77 7.41 -5.27 -12.06
CA TRP A 77 6.79 -3.97 -12.22
C TRP A 77 7.63 -2.84 -11.62
N SER A 78 8.22 -3.04 -10.45
CA SER A 78 8.92 -1.98 -9.71
C SER A 78 10.24 -1.54 -10.35
N VAL A 79 10.82 -2.34 -11.25
CA VAL A 79 12.12 -2.04 -11.89
C VAL A 79 12.07 -2.01 -13.42
N LEU A 80 11.00 -2.52 -14.04
CA LEU A 80 10.85 -2.54 -15.51
C LEU A 80 9.68 -1.69 -16.01
N ALA A 81 8.73 -1.32 -15.16
CA ALA A 81 7.65 -0.43 -15.58
C ALA A 81 8.20 0.96 -15.90
N PRO A 82 7.65 1.67 -16.91
CA PRO A 82 8.07 3.03 -17.22
C PRO A 82 7.96 3.95 -16.01
N GLY A 83 8.99 4.78 -15.80
CA GLY A 83 8.93 5.89 -14.85
C GLY A 83 7.86 6.92 -15.22
N LEU A 84 7.41 7.69 -14.22
CA LEU A 84 6.55 8.88 -14.41
C LEU A 84 7.26 9.97 -15.22
N CYS A 85 8.59 10.03 -15.12
CA CYS A 85 9.43 11.02 -15.78
C CYS A 85 10.36 10.30 -16.79
N CYS A 86 10.37 10.72 -18.07
CA CYS A 86 11.17 10.11 -19.12
C CYS A 86 12.46 10.87 -19.50
N ASP A 87 12.52 12.18 -19.23
CA ASP A 87 13.64 13.04 -19.62
C ASP A 87 14.11 13.90 -18.45
N ALA A 88 15.36 14.37 -18.53
CA ALA A 88 15.92 15.34 -17.59
C ALA A 88 15.16 16.67 -17.69
N ASP A 89 14.83 17.26 -16.55
CA ASP A 89 14.34 18.65 -16.56
C ASP A 89 15.54 19.59 -16.64
N ALA A 90 15.72 20.24 -17.79
CA ALA A 90 16.68 21.33 -17.92
C ALA A 90 16.40 22.46 -16.89
N THR A 91 15.16 22.61 -16.44
CA THR A 91 14.72 23.63 -15.47
C THR A 91 15.23 23.38 -14.06
N PHE A 92 15.38 22.11 -13.64
CA PHE A 92 15.83 21.77 -12.29
C PHE A 92 17.29 21.31 -12.24
N GLY A 93 17.94 21.10 -13.40
CA GLY A 93 19.37 20.75 -13.46
C GLY A 93 19.71 19.39 -12.86
N HIS A 94 18.73 18.49 -12.73
CA HIS A 94 18.89 17.15 -12.20
C HIS A 94 18.56 16.11 -13.27
N GLU A 95 19.42 15.11 -13.43
CA GLU A 95 19.13 13.95 -14.27
C GLU A 95 18.06 13.07 -13.59
N VAL A 96 17.00 12.78 -14.33
CA VAL A 96 16.03 11.74 -13.94
C VAL A 96 16.67 10.37 -14.14
N PHE A 97 16.44 9.44 -13.22
CA PHE A 97 16.86 8.05 -13.43
C PHE A 97 15.94 7.43 -14.48
N THR A 98 16.44 7.24 -15.69
CA THR A 98 15.66 6.71 -16.81
C THR A 98 15.50 5.19 -16.71
N ASP A 99 14.54 4.64 -17.44
CA ASP A 99 14.38 3.18 -17.52
C ASP A 99 15.63 2.50 -18.11
N ALA A 100 16.34 3.18 -19.00
CA ALA A 100 17.63 2.72 -19.53
C ALA A 100 18.69 2.66 -18.42
N ALA A 101 18.78 3.70 -17.57
CA ALA A 101 19.70 3.69 -16.43
C ALA A 101 19.39 2.57 -15.42
N MET A 102 18.10 2.25 -15.20
CA MET A 102 17.71 1.10 -14.37
C MET A 102 18.12 -0.23 -15.00
N LYS A 103 17.95 -0.37 -16.32
CA LYS A 103 18.41 -1.55 -17.06
C LYS A 103 19.93 -1.69 -17.03
N ASP A 104 20.68 -0.61 -17.19
CA ASP A 104 22.14 -0.62 -17.11
C ASP A 104 22.63 -1.00 -15.70
N LEU A 105 21.90 -0.55 -14.66
CA LEU A 105 22.23 -0.83 -13.27
C LEU A 105 21.96 -2.29 -12.88
N LEU A 106 20.86 -2.88 -13.34
CA LEU A 106 20.46 -4.24 -12.97
C LEU A 106 20.91 -5.33 -13.96
N GLY A 107 21.26 -4.95 -15.19
CA GLY A 107 21.40 -5.88 -16.31
C GLY A 107 20.05 -6.46 -16.77
N ASP A 108 20.11 -7.55 -17.54
CA ASP A 108 18.90 -8.30 -17.90
C ASP A 108 18.46 -9.19 -16.73
N VAL A 109 17.37 -8.80 -16.08
CA VAL A 109 16.78 -9.52 -14.94
C VAL A 109 15.74 -10.55 -15.34
N SER A 110 15.48 -10.76 -16.64
CA SER A 110 14.37 -11.59 -17.13
C SER A 110 14.47 -13.05 -16.67
N GLU A 111 15.65 -13.66 -16.77
CA GLU A 111 15.88 -15.05 -16.33
C GLU A 111 15.76 -15.17 -14.82
N GLY A 112 16.34 -14.23 -14.07
CA GLY A 112 16.25 -14.18 -12.61
C GLY A 112 14.80 -14.06 -12.11
N LEU A 113 13.99 -13.23 -12.77
CA LEU A 113 12.56 -13.10 -12.47
C LEU A 113 11.79 -14.38 -12.76
N LEU A 114 12.08 -15.08 -13.86
CA LEU A 114 11.43 -16.36 -14.20
C LEU A 114 11.81 -17.47 -13.20
N ALA A 115 13.08 -17.53 -12.79
CA ALA A 115 13.54 -18.46 -11.77
C ALA A 115 12.88 -18.17 -10.41
N LEU A 116 12.77 -16.89 -10.04
CA LEU A 116 12.10 -16.46 -8.82
C LEU A 116 10.58 -16.71 -8.85
N ASP A 117 9.95 -16.64 -10.02
CA ASP A 117 8.53 -16.98 -10.19
C ASP A 117 8.27 -18.47 -9.97
N ALA A 118 9.21 -19.33 -10.41
CA ALA A 118 9.17 -20.76 -10.16
C ALA A 118 9.45 -21.13 -8.70
N ASP A 119 10.30 -20.36 -8.00
CA ASP A 119 10.58 -20.52 -6.58
C ASP A 119 10.58 -19.15 -5.84
N PRO A 120 9.42 -18.69 -5.34
CA PRO A 120 9.29 -17.36 -4.73
C PRO A 120 9.77 -17.29 -3.27
N ARG A 121 10.23 -18.41 -2.68
CA ARG A 121 10.62 -18.48 -1.26
C ARG A 121 11.65 -17.42 -0.85
N PRO A 122 12.69 -17.10 -1.66
CA PRO A 122 13.64 -16.04 -1.30
C PRO A 122 12.98 -14.68 -1.15
N LEU A 123 12.04 -14.35 -2.03
CA LEU A 123 11.30 -13.09 -1.99
C LEU A 123 10.33 -13.05 -0.79
N ASP A 124 9.64 -14.15 -0.51
CA ASP A 124 8.73 -14.21 0.64
C ASP A 124 9.49 -14.11 1.97
N ALA A 125 10.66 -14.74 2.08
CA ALA A 125 11.55 -14.60 3.23
C ALA A 125 12.03 -13.16 3.40
N TRP A 126 12.46 -12.51 2.30
CA TRP A 126 12.85 -11.09 2.30
C TRP A 126 11.73 -10.17 2.77
N LEU A 127 10.52 -10.36 2.21
CA LEU A 127 9.31 -9.63 2.58
C LEU A 127 8.76 -10.05 3.96
N THR A 128 9.40 -10.95 4.69
CA THR A 128 9.06 -11.25 6.08
C THR A 128 10.10 -10.66 7.03
N SER A 129 11.38 -10.68 6.66
CA SER A 129 12.49 -10.26 7.51
C SER A 129 12.79 -8.76 7.49
N HIS A 130 12.42 -8.04 6.43
CA HIS A 130 12.78 -6.61 6.30
C HIS A 130 11.86 -5.69 7.11
N ASP A 131 12.43 -4.72 7.83
CA ASP A 131 11.74 -3.85 8.82
C ASP A 131 10.50 -3.10 8.26
N ARG A 132 10.41 -2.96 6.93
CA ARG A 132 9.32 -2.29 6.22
C ARG A 132 8.17 -3.22 5.78
N SER A 133 8.32 -4.53 5.90
CA SER A 133 7.52 -5.52 5.19
C SER A 133 6.11 -5.80 5.78
N GLY A 134 5.87 -5.41 7.03
CA GLY A 134 4.53 -5.38 7.66
C GLY A 134 3.73 -4.10 7.40
N SER A 135 4.26 -3.17 6.60
CA SER A 135 3.67 -1.86 6.36
C SER A 135 2.44 -1.92 5.45
N ARG A 136 1.35 -1.28 5.89
CA ARG A 136 0.16 -1.03 5.05
C ARG A 136 0.39 0.05 3.98
N PHE A 137 1.59 0.62 3.89
CA PHE A 137 1.92 1.68 2.93
C PHE A 137 2.54 1.08 1.67
N VAL A 138 1.98 1.41 0.52
CA VAL A 138 2.46 0.95 -0.79
C VAL A 138 3.91 1.36 -1.02
N GLY A 139 4.32 2.55 -0.56
CA GLY A 139 5.69 3.05 -0.70
C GLY A 139 6.74 2.17 -0.02
N HIS A 140 6.49 1.75 1.22
CA HIS A 140 7.40 0.88 1.97
C HIS A 140 7.53 -0.51 1.32
N TYR A 141 6.41 -1.04 0.82
CA TYR A 141 6.39 -2.30 0.09
C TYR A 141 7.19 -2.20 -1.21
N TYR A 142 6.90 -1.18 -2.03
CA TYR A 142 7.62 -0.90 -3.27
C TYR A 142 9.12 -0.72 -3.05
N GLU A 143 9.52 0.05 -2.04
CA GLU A 143 10.92 0.22 -1.68
C GLU A 143 11.57 -1.13 -1.35
N SER A 144 10.94 -1.97 -0.54
CA SER A 144 11.46 -3.31 -0.22
C SER A 144 11.63 -4.20 -1.47
N LEU A 145 10.75 -4.08 -2.48
CA LEU A 145 10.88 -4.80 -3.75
C LEU A 145 12.03 -4.27 -4.61
N VAL A 146 12.22 -2.95 -4.67
CA VAL A 146 13.35 -2.35 -5.38
C VAL A 146 14.67 -2.75 -4.70
N HIS A 147 14.71 -2.77 -3.37
CA HIS A 147 15.87 -3.26 -2.63
C HIS A 147 16.18 -4.71 -2.98
N PHE A 148 15.17 -5.59 -2.96
CA PHE A 148 15.35 -6.98 -3.37
C PHE A 148 15.91 -7.08 -4.80
N ALA A 149 15.36 -6.32 -5.74
CA ALA A 149 15.84 -6.34 -7.12
C ALA A 149 17.30 -5.87 -7.23
N LEU A 150 17.68 -4.79 -6.55
CA LEU A 150 19.05 -4.29 -6.51
C LEU A 150 20.01 -5.33 -5.92
N ALA A 151 19.69 -5.87 -4.75
CA ALA A 151 20.57 -6.78 -4.01
C ALA A 151 20.62 -8.19 -4.61
N GLU A 152 19.48 -8.75 -5.02
CA GLU A 152 19.38 -10.16 -5.42
C GLU A 152 19.41 -10.39 -6.92
N LEU A 153 18.81 -9.51 -7.72
CA LEU A 153 18.77 -9.66 -9.18
C LEU A 153 19.95 -8.93 -9.84
N GLY A 154 20.18 -7.68 -9.48
CA GLY A 154 21.27 -6.86 -10.02
C GLY A 154 22.61 -7.04 -9.32
N LYS A 155 22.63 -7.69 -8.14
CA LYS A 155 23.83 -7.84 -7.29
C LYS A 155 24.56 -6.50 -7.04
N VAL A 156 23.78 -5.42 -6.93
CA VAL A 156 24.26 -4.06 -6.69
C VAL A 156 24.52 -3.85 -5.21
N GLU A 157 25.70 -3.32 -4.88
CA GLU A 157 26.05 -3.00 -3.49
C GLU A 157 25.24 -1.81 -2.97
N VAL A 158 24.51 -2.03 -1.87
CA VAL A 158 23.76 -0.99 -1.15
C VAL A 158 24.60 -0.53 0.04
N ALA A 159 25.33 0.56 -0.15
CA ALA A 159 26.22 1.10 0.88
C ALA A 159 25.45 1.70 2.07
N LEU A 160 24.31 2.36 1.80
CA LEU A 160 23.39 2.87 2.82
C LEU A 160 21.94 2.64 2.35
N TYR A 161 21.05 2.32 3.29
CA TYR A 161 19.64 2.06 3.03
C TYR A 161 18.77 2.71 4.10
N SER A 162 17.76 3.50 3.70
CA SER A 162 16.86 4.20 4.61
C SER A 162 17.60 5.04 5.66
N GLU A 163 18.70 5.71 5.27
CA GLU A 163 19.60 6.38 6.21
C GLU A 163 18.99 7.70 6.71
N PRO A 164 18.67 7.82 8.01
CA PRO A 164 18.10 9.04 8.56
C PRO A 164 19.17 10.13 8.70
N ILE A 165 18.90 11.33 8.21
CA ILE A 165 19.80 12.48 8.37
C ILE A 165 19.36 13.29 9.58
N PRO A 166 20.17 13.41 10.65
CA PRO A 166 19.85 14.25 11.80
C PRO A 166 19.77 15.74 11.40
N LYS A 167 18.87 16.50 12.02
CA LYS A 167 18.92 17.97 11.96
C LYS A 167 20.13 18.45 12.75
N GLU A 168 20.85 19.39 12.18
CA GLU A 168 21.83 20.16 12.93
C GLU A 168 21.13 20.92 14.07
N THR A 169 21.30 20.44 15.29
CA THR A 169 21.01 21.25 16.48
C THR A 169 22.06 22.34 16.53
N LYS A 170 21.66 23.61 16.33
CA LYS A 170 22.43 24.74 16.86
C LYS A 170 22.75 24.39 18.31
N GLN A 171 24.04 24.38 18.69
CA GLN A 171 24.47 24.18 20.07
C GLN A 171 23.61 25.10 20.95
N ARG A 172 22.58 24.55 21.57
CA ARG A 172 21.95 25.19 22.72
C ARG A 172 23.01 25.08 23.79
N ASN A 173 23.48 26.23 24.29
CA ASN A 173 24.31 26.32 25.48
C ASN A 173 23.86 25.24 26.47
N ALA A 174 24.81 24.38 26.85
CA ALA A 174 24.58 23.29 27.78
C ALA A 174 23.76 23.81 28.97
N SER A 175 22.47 23.49 28.97
CA SER A 175 21.63 23.64 30.16
C SER A 175 21.82 22.37 30.99
N PRO A 176 21.77 22.47 32.33
CA PRO A 176 22.19 21.40 33.21
C PRO A 176 21.33 20.15 32.99
N ALA A 177 21.90 19.00 33.33
CA ALA A 177 21.30 17.68 33.26
C ALA A 177 19.78 17.67 33.56
N ALA A 178 19.05 16.90 32.75
CA ALA A 178 17.64 16.62 32.93
C ALA A 178 17.30 16.35 34.40
N SER A 179 16.31 17.07 34.94
CA SER A 179 15.77 16.84 36.27
C SER A 179 14.72 15.72 36.23
N ALA A 180 14.54 15.03 37.36
CA ALA A 180 13.44 14.09 37.59
C ALA A 180 12.10 14.69 37.12
N GLY A 181 11.43 14.00 36.21
CA GLY A 181 10.07 14.32 35.72
C GLY A 181 9.87 14.14 34.21
N ASP A 182 10.94 13.82 33.47
CA ASP A 182 10.91 13.81 32.01
C ASP A 182 10.28 12.52 31.42
N VAL A 183 9.12 12.71 30.78
CA VAL A 183 8.36 11.68 30.06
C VAL A 183 9.13 11.19 28.83
N VAL A 184 9.57 9.93 28.86
CA VAL A 184 10.08 9.22 27.66
C VAL A 184 8.89 8.76 26.81
N ARG A 185 8.85 9.22 25.55
CA ARG A 185 7.65 9.26 24.67
C ARG A 185 7.15 7.92 24.13
N ARG A 186 5.83 7.91 23.89
CA ARG A 186 4.94 7.03 23.09
C ARG A 186 5.60 6.16 22.01
N PHE A 187 5.52 4.86 22.20
CA PHE A 187 5.75 3.84 21.18
C PHE A 187 4.52 3.74 20.26
N LYS A 188 4.72 3.73 18.94
CA LYS A 188 3.66 3.39 17.98
C LYS A 188 3.55 1.86 17.91
N PRO A 189 2.40 1.24 18.25
CA PRO A 189 2.15 -0.15 17.86
C PRO A 189 1.82 -0.20 16.35
N PRO A 190 2.12 -1.32 15.69
CA PRO A 190 1.00 -2.22 15.47
C PRO A 190 1.40 -3.69 15.52
N LEU A 191 0.71 -4.48 16.33
CA LEU A 191 0.54 -5.90 16.03
C LEU A 191 -0.96 -6.19 16.05
N LYS A 192 -1.54 -6.27 14.86
CA LYS A 192 -2.73 -7.08 14.64
C LYS A 192 -2.22 -8.44 14.22
N THR A 193 -2.24 -9.40 15.13
CA THR A 193 -2.11 -10.80 14.76
C THR A 193 -3.51 -11.37 14.64
N SER A 194 -3.80 -11.95 13.47
CA SER A 194 -4.86 -12.93 13.32
C SER A 194 -4.21 -14.29 13.42
N LEU A 195 -4.58 -15.04 14.45
CA LEU A 195 -4.57 -16.50 14.49
C LEU A 195 -5.49 -16.83 15.66
N ASP A 196 -6.61 -17.46 15.35
CA ASP A 196 -7.68 -17.98 16.20
C ASP A 196 -7.55 -17.83 17.74
N VAL A 197 -7.93 -16.66 18.28
CA VAL A 197 -8.24 -16.52 19.71
C VAL A 197 -9.25 -15.40 19.97
N ASP A 198 -10.08 -15.58 21.00
CA ASP A 198 -11.27 -14.78 21.28
C ASP A 198 -11.02 -13.35 21.80
N PHE A 199 -9.76 -12.88 21.81
CA PHE A 199 -9.38 -11.53 22.24
C PHE A 199 -8.20 -10.96 21.45
N PHE A 200 -8.18 -9.64 21.29
CA PHE A 200 -7.12 -8.85 20.67
C PHE A 200 -6.52 -7.90 21.69
N CYS A 201 -5.22 -7.97 21.96
CA CYS A 201 -4.51 -7.00 22.79
C CYS A 201 -3.74 -6.01 21.91
N SER A 202 -3.93 -4.71 22.14
CA SER A 202 -3.16 -3.64 21.50
C SER A 202 -2.51 -2.75 22.55
N ILE A 203 -1.18 -2.79 22.63
CA ILE A 203 -0.38 -1.87 23.44
C ILE A 203 -0.46 -0.50 22.78
N HIS A 204 -0.82 0.55 23.51
CA HIS A 204 -0.84 1.91 22.96
C HIS A 204 0.15 2.84 23.66
N GLU A 205 0.68 2.43 24.81
CA GLU A 205 1.77 3.11 25.51
C GLU A 205 2.63 2.08 26.25
N ALA A 206 3.94 2.24 26.19
CA ALA A 206 4.87 1.71 27.17
C ALA A 206 5.70 2.91 27.64
N ALA A 207 5.97 3.05 28.93
CA ALA A 207 6.59 4.24 29.50
C ALA A 207 7.46 3.87 30.70
N PHE A 208 8.75 4.21 30.63
CA PHE A 208 9.61 4.17 31.80
C PHE A 208 9.23 5.35 32.72
N LEU A 209 9.01 5.06 33.99
CA LEU A 209 8.69 6.02 35.04
C LEU A 209 9.94 6.25 35.91
N GLU A 210 9.88 7.28 36.76
CA GLU A 210 10.90 7.49 37.78
C GLU A 210 11.04 6.26 38.69
N GLY A 211 12.29 5.94 39.08
CA GLY A 211 12.57 4.78 39.92
C GLY A 211 12.70 3.44 39.17
N GLY A 212 12.90 3.45 37.84
CA GLY A 212 13.19 2.23 37.08
C GLY A 212 11.96 1.35 36.80
N GLN A 213 10.76 1.92 36.92
CA GLN A 213 9.52 1.21 36.63
C GLN A 213 9.17 1.32 35.14
N LEU A 214 8.59 0.26 34.55
CA LEU A 214 8.03 0.27 33.20
C LEU A 214 6.51 0.08 33.27
N ARG A 215 5.75 1.08 32.84
CA ARG A 215 4.30 1.00 32.65
C ARG A 215 3.95 0.60 31.23
N ILE A 216 3.11 -0.40 31.06
CA ILE A 216 2.55 -0.78 29.75
C ILE A 216 1.04 -0.59 29.80
N SER A 217 0.53 0.30 28.96
CA SER A 217 -0.90 0.56 28.78
C SER A 217 -1.39 -0.10 27.49
N PHE A 218 -2.45 -0.87 27.59
CA PHE A 218 -2.99 -1.67 26.50
C PHE A 218 -4.52 -1.63 26.49
N LYS A 219 -5.06 -2.03 25.34
CA LYS A 219 -6.50 -2.21 25.11
C LYS A 219 -6.75 -3.64 24.66
N ILE A 220 -7.70 -4.29 25.29
CA ILE A 220 -8.20 -5.61 24.90
C ILE A 220 -9.55 -5.47 24.24
N LYS A 221 -9.77 -6.22 23.17
CA LYS A 221 -11.05 -6.27 22.47
C LYS A 221 -11.42 -7.72 22.19
N ARG A 222 -12.66 -8.10 22.50
CA ARG A 222 -13.18 -9.44 22.19
C ARG A 222 -13.33 -9.68 20.69
N GLY A 223 -13.12 -10.93 20.26
CA GLY A 223 -13.31 -11.47 18.92
C GLY A 223 -14.77 -11.71 18.57
N ARG A 224 -15.03 -12.58 17.58
CA ARG A 224 -16.40 -12.87 17.08
C ARG A 224 -17.05 -14.11 17.70
N SER A 225 -16.34 -14.85 18.56
CA SER A 225 -16.89 -16.02 19.24
C SER A 225 -18.03 -15.62 20.19
N ARG A 226 -19.00 -16.52 20.32
CA ARG A 226 -20.20 -16.37 21.18
C ARG A 226 -20.00 -16.92 22.59
N GLU A 227 -18.86 -17.52 22.88
CA GLU A 227 -18.55 -18.08 24.20
C GLU A 227 -17.96 -17.01 25.11
N ALA A 228 -18.55 -16.85 26.29
CA ALA A 228 -18.13 -15.88 27.30
C ALA A 228 -16.94 -16.43 28.09
N PHE A 229 -15.72 -16.25 27.57
CA PHE A 229 -14.51 -16.52 28.34
C PHE A 229 -14.16 -15.32 29.23
N PRO A 230 -13.77 -15.53 30.50
CA PRO A 230 -13.21 -14.46 31.32
C PRO A 230 -11.91 -13.96 30.68
N LEU A 231 -11.64 -12.66 30.85
CA LEU A 231 -10.39 -12.07 30.39
C LEU A 231 -9.22 -12.70 31.15
N PRO A 232 -8.15 -13.14 30.46
CA PRO A 232 -7.02 -13.75 31.14
C PRO A 232 -6.26 -12.72 31.98
N VAL A 233 -5.70 -13.14 33.13
CA VAL A 233 -5.16 -12.24 34.17
C VAL A 233 -3.65 -12.47 34.38
N GLU A 234 -2.92 -12.63 33.29
CA GLU A 234 -1.47 -12.79 33.35
C GLU A 234 -0.80 -11.83 32.38
N ALA A 235 0.33 -11.25 32.77
CA ALA A 235 1.16 -10.45 31.90
C ALA A 235 2.62 -10.74 32.25
N THR A 236 3.46 -10.83 31.24
CA THR A 236 4.90 -11.10 31.41
C THR A 236 5.73 -10.14 30.58
N LEU A 237 6.90 -9.83 31.12
CA LEU A 237 7.94 -9.08 30.45
C LEU A 237 9.20 -9.94 30.40
N THR A 238 9.61 -10.35 29.22
CA THR A 238 10.83 -11.14 29.02
C THR A 238 11.99 -10.20 28.68
N SER A 239 13.13 -10.39 29.34
CA SER A 239 14.41 -9.74 29.01
C SER A 239 15.52 -10.79 28.93
N ALA A 240 16.74 -10.40 28.57
CA ALA A 240 17.91 -11.29 28.57
C ALA A 240 18.21 -11.92 29.95
N GLN A 241 17.77 -11.27 31.03
CA GLN A 241 17.92 -11.68 32.42
C GLN A 241 16.79 -12.62 32.89
N GLY A 242 15.80 -12.90 32.04
CA GLY A 242 14.70 -13.82 32.31
C GLY A 242 13.32 -13.18 32.22
N VAL A 243 12.32 -13.92 32.68
CA VAL A 243 10.90 -13.51 32.64
C VAL A 243 10.52 -12.81 33.94
N ARG A 244 9.93 -11.62 33.83
CA ARG A 244 9.43 -10.80 34.94
C ARG A 244 7.90 -10.80 34.98
N ARG A 245 7.35 -10.74 36.19
CA ARG A 245 5.92 -10.52 36.44
C ARG A 245 5.69 -9.05 36.85
N PRO A 246 4.51 -8.48 36.57
CA PRO A 246 4.24 -7.10 36.91
C PRO A 246 4.11 -6.95 38.44
N ALA A 247 4.67 -5.87 38.97
CA ALA A 247 4.48 -5.40 40.34
C ALA A 247 3.04 -4.93 40.58
N SER A 248 2.34 -4.45 39.53
CA SER A 248 0.90 -4.23 39.60
C SER A 248 0.18 -4.57 38.30
N HIS A 249 -1.03 -5.10 38.44
CA HIS A 249 -1.87 -5.54 37.34
C HIS A 249 -3.26 -4.91 37.49
N ARG A 250 -3.57 -3.86 36.71
CA ARG A 250 -4.86 -3.15 36.72
C ARG A 250 -5.74 -3.26 35.44
N PRO A 251 -5.84 -4.41 34.76
CA PRO A 251 -6.88 -4.68 33.79
C PRO A 251 -8.02 -5.47 34.45
N SER A 252 -9.04 -4.80 34.99
CA SER A 252 -10.27 -5.46 35.41
C SER A 252 -11.45 -4.90 34.63
N SER A 253 -12.30 -5.78 34.11
CA SER A 253 -13.56 -5.43 33.47
C SER A 253 -14.61 -6.48 33.83
N PRO A 254 -15.90 -6.12 33.82
CA PRO A 254 -16.98 -7.08 33.99
C PRO A 254 -16.86 -8.23 32.97
N PRO A 255 -17.28 -9.47 33.30
CA PRO A 255 -17.17 -10.64 32.41
C PRO A 255 -17.78 -10.44 31.01
N ASP A 256 -18.76 -9.55 30.89
CA ASP A 256 -19.50 -9.27 29.66
C ASP A 256 -18.95 -8.09 28.85
N SER A 257 -17.81 -7.50 29.24
CA SER A 257 -17.25 -6.36 28.51
C SER A 257 -16.58 -6.77 27.19
N ASP A 258 -17.01 -6.17 26.09
CA ASP A 258 -16.39 -6.34 24.76
C ASP A 258 -15.02 -5.65 24.63
N ARG A 259 -14.70 -4.75 25.58
CA ARG A 259 -13.49 -3.93 25.59
C ARG A 259 -12.98 -3.69 26.99
N MET A 260 -11.67 -3.70 27.16
CA MET A 260 -11.00 -3.31 28.39
C MET A 260 -9.81 -2.44 28.07
N ASP A 261 -9.66 -1.35 28.78
CA ASP A 261 -8.40 -0.60 28.85
C ASP A 261 -7.73 -0.95 30.18
N GLY A 262 -6.43 -1.20 30.15
CA GLY A 262 -5.68 -1.64 31.32
C GLY A 262 -4.23 -1.22 31.25
N HIS A 263 -3.57 -1.27 32.40
CA HIS A 263 -2.12 -1.10 32.47
C HIS A 263 -1.50 -2.06 33.47
N VAL A 264 -0.23 -2.37 33.23
CA VAL A 264 0.63 -3.14 34.13
C VAL A 264 1.89 -2.33 34.44
N LEU A 265 2.45 -2.53 35.63
CA LEU A 265 3.72 -1.93 36.04
C LEU A 265 4.72 -3.05 36.31
N PHE A 266 5.92 -2.92 35.76
CA PHE A 266 7.08 -3.76 36.06
C PHE A 266 8.12 -2.91 36.80
N GLU A 267 8.82 -3.51 37.76
CA GLU A 267 9.88 -2.84 38.53
C GLU A 267 11.27 -3.28 38.04
N ASP A 268 12.26 -2.45 38.37
CA ASP A 268 13.69 -2.66 38.09
C ASP A 268 14.03 -2.88 36.60
N VAL A 269 13.23 -2.35 35.68
CA VAL A 269 13.42 -2.55 34.23
C VAL A 269 14.37 -1.51 33.67
N SER A 270 15.42 -1.96 32.98
CA SER A 270 16.38 -1.04 32.37
C SER A 270 15.91 -0.58 30.99
N VAL A 271 16.12 0.71 30.70
CA VAL A 271 15.82 1.32 29.40
C VAL A 271 16.68 0.73 28.27
N SER A 272 17.82 0.11 28.60
CA SER A 272 18.74 -0.49 27.63
C SER A 272 18.42 -1.94 27.27
N GLU A 273 17.44 -2.57 27.93
CA GLU A 273 17.10 -3.97 27.69
C GLU A 273 16.27 -4.13 26.40
N GLU A 274 16.53 -5.21 25.66
CA GLU A 274 15.57 -5.74 24.72
C GLU A 274 14.47 -6.45 25.50
N LEU A 275 13.26 -5.97 25.37
CA LEU A 275 12.12 -6.41 26.17
C LEU A 275 11.05 -6.99 25.25
N GLU A 276 10.40 -8.07 25.68
CA GLU A 276 9.21 -8.59 25.02
C GLU A 276 8.05 -8.68 26.00
N PHE A 277 6.89 -8.16 25.62
CA PHE A 277 5.70 -8.17 26.44
C PHE A 277 4.65 -9.14 25.91
N ALA A 278 4.16 -10.05 26.75
CA ALA A 278 3.03 -10.89 26.45
C ALA A 278 1.89 -10.65 27.46
N TYR A 279 0.67 -10.52 26.94
CA TYR A 279 -0.53 -10.46 27.77
C TYR A 279 -1.16 -11.84 27.80
N ALA A 280 -0.87 -12.62 28.83
CA ALA A 280 -1.34 -13.97 29.11
C ALA A 280 -0.77 -15.10 28.22
N PRO A 281 -0.80 -16.36 28.71
CA PRO A 281 -0.43 -17.53 27.93
C PRO A 281 -1.22 -17.60 26.61
N GLY A 282 -0.53 -17.81 25.50
CA GLY A 282 -1.13 -17.92 24.17
C GLY A 282 -1.19 -16.62 23.36
N PHE A 283 -0.93 -15.46 23.95
CA PHE A 283 -0.72 -14.23 23.18
C PHE A 283 0.73 -14.16 22.68
N PRO A 284 0.96 -13.73 21.42
CA PRO A 284 2.31 -13.53 20.93
C PRO A 284 3.01 -12.41 21.71
N ALA A 285 4.28 -12.64 22.05
CA ALA A 285 5.10 -11.63 22.69
C ALA A 285 5.37 -10.47 21.72
N VAL A 286 5.32 -9.25 22.25
CA VAL A 286 5.51 -8.00 21.49
C VAL A 286 6.86 -7.41 21.89
N PRO A 287 7.83 -7.30 20.97
CA PRO A 287 9.10 -6.66 21.28
C PRO A 287 8.88 -5.16 21.54
N LEU A 288 9.27 -4.73 22.73
CA LEU A 288 9.33 -3.34 23.18
C LEU A 288 10.75 -2.83 22.92
N ARG A 289 11.00 -2.37 21.70
CA ARG A 289 12.28 -1.74 21.36
C ARG A 289 12.28 -0.30 21.85
N PRO A 290 13.22 0.12 22.74
CA PRO A 290 13.38 1.52 23.10
C PRO A 290 13.50 2.35 21.82
N THR A 291 12.54 3.22 21.53
CA THR A 291 12.75 4.23 20.50
C THR A 291 13.78 5.17 21.11
N LYS A 292 15.06 5.02 20.73
CA LYS A 292 16.05 6.09 20.88
C LYS A 292 15.31 7.39 20.58
N MET A 293 15.38 8.38 21.46
CA MET A 293 14.84 9.71 21.17
C MET A 293 15.27 10.04 19.74
N ARG A 294 14.34 9.98 18.77
CA ARG A 294 14.70 10.25 17.39
C ARG A 294 15.11 11.70 17.41
N GLN A 295 16.42 11.93 17.32
CA GLN A 295 16.93 13.27 17.04
C GLN A 295 16.09 13.78 15.87
N PRO A 296 15.57 15.01 15.93
CA PRO A 296 14.79 15.55 14.82
C PRO A 296 15.56 15.30 13.53
N ILE A 297 14.99 14.58 12.57
CA ILE A 297 15.65 14.30 11.29
C ILE A 297 15.33 15.41 10.30
N GLN A 298 16.32 15.82 9.51
CA GLN A 298 16.18 16.75 8.40
C GLN A 298 15.53 16.06 7.20
N GLY A 299 15.84 14.78 7.03
CA GLY A 299 15.37 13.94 5.96
C GLY A 299 15.83 12.50 6.16
N GLU A 300 15.63 11.69 5.14
CA GLU A 300 16.10 10.32 5.03
C GLU A 300 16.53 10.15 3.57
N VAL A 301 17.57 9.35 3.35
CA VAL A 301 18.01 8.92 2.02
C VAL A 301 17.56 7.49 1.81
N ASP A 302 16.89 7.22 0.69
CA ASP A 302 16.39 5.88 0.40
C ASP A 302 17.54 4.90 0.14
N TYR A 303 18.41 5.20 -0.84
CA TYR A 303 19.57 4.37 -1.17
C TYR A 303 20.81 5.19 -1.48
N ILE A 304 21.95 4.75 -0.95
CA ILE A 304 23.25 5.02 -1.54
C ILE A 304 23.81 3.71 -2.08
N LEU A 305 23.99 3.65 -3.39
CA LEU A 305 24.49 2.50 -4.12
C LEU A 305 25.97 2.70 -4.47
N GLN A 306 26.70 1.60 -4.58
CA GLN A 306 28.07 1.57 -5.09
C GLN A 306 28.14 0.58 -6.27
N PRO A 307 27.78 1.00 -7.50
CA PRO A 307 27.67 0.09 -8.64
C PRO A 307 28.97 -0.67 -8.95
N ASP A 308 30.12 -0.03 -8.76
CA ASP A 308 31.44 -0.65 -8.83
C ASP A 308 32.16 -0.51 -7.49
N GLN A 309 32.27 -1.63 -6.76
CA GLN A 309 32.92 -1.67 -5.44
C GLN A 309 34.41 -1.30 -5.49
N SER A 310 35.08 -1.47 -6.64
CA SER A 310 36.48 -1.11 -6.82
C SER A 310 36.68 0.41 -6.95
N SER A 311 35.62 1.15 -7.27
CA SER A 311 35.62 2.61 -7.39
C SER A 311 34.98 3.27 -6.16
N PRO A 312 35.46 4.46 -5.74
CA PRO A 312 34.80 5.25 -4.69
C PRO A 312 33.66 6.13 -5.27
N GLN A 313 32.93 5.63 -6.27
CA GLN A 313 31.81 6.34 -6.89
C GLN A 313 30.48 5.80 -6.37
N PHE A 314 29.65 6.72 -5.88
CA PHE A 314 28.36 6.41 -5.29
C PHE A 314 27.20 7.02 -6.08
N LEU A 315 26.08 6.31 -6.09
CA LEU A 315 24.81 6.78 -6.63
C LEU A 315 23.80 6.88 -5.49
N HIS A 316 23.40 8.11 -5.18
CA HIS A 316 22.22 8.37 -4.37
C HIS A 316 20.97 8.20 -5.22
N LEU A 317 20.15 7.20 -4.91
CA LEU A 317 18.92 6.89 -5.62
C LEU A 317 17.73 7.12 -4.67
N GLU A 318 16.95 8.17 -4.95
CA GLU A 318 15.64 8.37 -4.31
C GLU A 318 14.59 7.60 -5.10
N VAL A 319 13.76 6.82 -4.39
CA VAL A 319 12.72 6.01 -5.03
C VAL A 319 11.33 6.46 -4.61
N ALA A 320 10.39 6.46 -5.55
CA ALA A 320 9.01 6.77 -5.23
C ALA A 320 8.04 5.96 -6.08
N VAL A 321 6.94 5.51 -5.47
CA VAL A 321 5.75 5.06 -6.19
C VAL A 321 4.57 5.96 -5.88
N LYS A 322 3.90 6.46 -6.91
CA LYS A 322 2.81 7.43 -6.75
C LYS A 322 1.62 7.23 -7.69
N PHE A 323 0.46 7.70 -7.26
CA PHE A 323 -0.81 7.53 -7.96
C PHE A 323 -1.59 8.85 -7.92
N TYR A 324 -1.81 9.48 -9.08
CA TYR A 324 -2.47 10.79 -9.16
C TYR A 324 -3.55 10.85 -10.24
N LEU A 325 -4.62 11.58 -9.95
CA LEU A 325 -5.79 11.73 -10.79
C LEU A 325 -5.71 13.11 -11.45
N ALA A 326 -5.95 13.16 -12.77
CA ALA A 326 -6.17 14.41 -13.47
C ALA A 326 -7.44 15.06 -12.91
N ALA A 327 -7.28 16.18 -12.19
CA ALA A 327 -8.39 16.87 -11.54
C ALA A 327 -9.19 17.77 -12.51
N ARG A 328 -8.68 17.96 -13.73
CA ARG A 328 -9.29 18.71 -14.83
C ARG A 328 -9.31 17.85 -16.07
N ASP A 329 -10.26 18.12 -16.97
CA ASP A 329 -10.34 17.45 -18.28
C ASP A 329 -9.12 17.80 -19.14
N GLU A 330 -8.69 19.06 -19.09
CA GLU A 330 -7.45 19.53 -19.69
C GLU A 330 -6.38 19.72 -18.62
N VAL A 331 -5.35 18.87 -18.69
CA VAL A 331 -4.17 18.95 -17.82
C VAL A 331 -3.11 19.82 -18.50
N ALA A 332 -2.68 20.88 -17.82
CA ALA A 332 -1.65 21.78 -18.35
C ALA A 332 -0.35 21.68 -17.55
N THR A 333 -0.42 21.29 -16.27
CA THR A 333 0.74 21.27 -15.37
C THR A 333 0.73 20.04 -14.47
N TRP A 334 1.87 19.75 -13.85
CA TRP A 334 1.96 18.73 -12.81
C TRP A 334 1.08 19.01 -11.58
N ASP A 335 0.64 20.26 -11.36
CA ASP A 335 -0.23 20.63 -10.23
C ASP A 335 -1.70 20.26 -10.46
N ASP A 336 -2.08 19.96 -11.70
CA ASP A 336 -3.42 19.46 -12.05
C ASP A 336 -3.61 17.97 -11.72
N PHE A 337 -2.52 17.29 -11.28
CA PHE A 337 -2.56 15.92 -10.80
C PHE A 337 -2.63 15.84 -9.28
N ILE A 338 -3.79 15.41 -8.79
CA ILE A 338 -4.13 15.35 -7.37
C ILE A 338 -4.35 13.90 -6.97
N ALA A 339 -3.78 13.45 -5.84
CA ALA A 339 -3.97 12.09 -5.38
C ALA A 339 -5.40 11.87 -4.84
N PRO A 340 -5.83 10.63 -4.58
CA PRO A 340 -7.10 10.38 -3.91
C PRO A 340 -7.21 11.08 -2.54
N ASN A 341 -6.07 11.39 -1.90
CA ASN A 341 -5.98 12.36 -0.81
C ASN A 341 -5.62 13.74 -1.39
N PRO A 342 -6.52 14.73 -1.39
CA PRO A 342 -6.30 16.00 -2.07
C PRO A 342 -5.15 16.87 -1.58
N ARG A 343 -4.52 16.50 -0.45
CA ARG A 343 -3.31 17.17 0.07
C ARG A 343 -2.02 16.73 -0.63
N ASP A 344 -2.03 15.60 -1.33
CA ASP A 344 -0.87 15.10 -2.08
C ASP A 344 -1.05 15.49 -3.55
N ILE A 345 -0.24 16.43 -4.02
CA ILE A 345 -0.27 17.01 -5.36
C ILE A 345 1.07 16.72 -6.03
N LEU A 346 1.03 16.20 -7.25
CA LEU A 346 2.21 15.69 -7.94
C LEU A 346 3.25 16.80 -8.17
N GLY A 347 2.85 17.97 -8.65
CA GLY A 347 3.79 19.08 -8.88
C GLY A 347 4.48 19.55 -7.60
N LEU A 348 3.79 19.63 -6.46
CA LEU A 348 4.42 19.91 -5.16
C LEU A 348 5.39 18.80 -4.74
N LYS A 349 5.01 17.53 -4.95
CA LYS A 349 5.88 16.39 -4.62
C LYS A 349 7.13 16.38 -5.48
N LEU A 350 7.02 16.58 -6.79
CA LEU A 350 8.16 16.64 -7.72
C LEU A 350 9.11 17.79 -7.34
N ARG A 351 8.58 19.00 -7.13
CA ARG A 351 9.40 20.14 -6.67
C ARG A 351 10.16 19.81 -5.38
N HIS A 352 9.51 19.18 -4.40
CA HIS A 352 10.17 18.75 -3.16
C HIS A 352 11.25 17.69 -3.41
N MET A 353 10.98 16.67 -4.23
CA MET A 353 11.96 15.63 -4.54
C MET A 353 13.21 16.25 -5.19
N LEU A 354 13.02 17.08 -6.21
CA LEU A 354 14.11 17.66 -7.00
C LEU A 354 14.89 18.72 -6.21
N SER A 355 14.21 19.64 -5.52
CA SER A 355 14.89 20.76 -4.82
C SER A 355 15.42 20.41 -3.43
N HIS A 356 14.93 19.35 -2.79
CA HIS A 356 15.26 19.00 -1.42
C HIS A 356 15.79 17.57 -1.27
N GLN A 357 15.01 16.55 -1.65
CA GLN A 357 15.42 15.15 -1.41
C GLN A 357 16.70 14.78 -2.15
N LEU A 358 16.82 15.12 -3.44
CA LEU A 358 18.03 14.81 -4.20
C LEU A 358 19.30 15.49 -3.66
N ARG A 359 19.18 16.53 -2.84
CA ARG A 359 20.33 17.19 -2.19
C ARG A 359 20.80 16.44 -0.92
N MET A 360 20.00 15.53 -0.39
CA MET A 360 20.29 14.83 0.87
C MET A 360 21.54 13.96 0.81
N GLY A 361 21.79 13.29 -0.33
CA GLY A 361 23.01 12.51 -0.54
C GLY A 361 24.29 13.36 -0.48
N GLN A 362 24.19 14.68 -0.66
CA GLN A 362 25.34 15.59 -0.60
C GLN A 362 25.60 16.19 0.78
N THR A 363 24.78 15.86 1.79
CA THR A 363 24.93 16.39 3.14
C THR A 363 26.26 15.96 3.78
N PRO A 364 26.81 16.76 4.71
CA PRO A 364 28.03 16.38 5.44
C PRO A 364 27.90 15.04 6.16
N HIS A 365 26.71 14.74 6.71
CA HIS A 365 26.43 13.47 7.37
C HIS A 365 26.66 12.27 6.44
N ILE A 366 26.01 12.26 5.27
CA ILE A 366 26.17 11.18 4.29
C ILE A 366 27.62 11.11 3.78
N ARG A 367 28.23 12.26 3.46
CA ARG A 367 29.63 12.31 3.01
C ARG A 367 30.60 11.72 4.03
N ASN A 368 30.38 11.95 5.33
CA ASN A 368 31.22 11.40 6.39
C ASN A 368 31.06 9.87 6.52
N LEU A 369 29.84 9.35 6.38
CA LEU A 369 29.60 7.90 6.36
C LEU A 369 30.31 7.23 5.17
N LEU A 370 30.20 7.82 3.98
CA LEU A 370 30.87 7.30 2.79
C LEU A 370 32.40 7.42 2.89
N ALA A 371 32.91 8.52 3.43
CA ALA A 371 34.33 8.72 3.67
C ALA A 371 34.91 7.62 4.58
N ALA A 372 34.23 7.32 5.69
CA ALA A 372 34.65 6.25 6.60
C ALA A 372 34.72 4.89 5.89
N ARG A 373 33.74 4.59 5.02
CA ARG A 373 33.71 3.37 4.20
C ARG A 373 34.86 3.31 3.19
N VAL A 374 35.09 4.38 2.43
CA VAL A 374 36.18 4.50 1.44
C VAL A 374 37.54 4.30 2.10
N ALA A 375 37.75 4.93 3.27
CA ALA A 375 38.98 4.76 4.04
C ALA A 375 39.17 3.31 4.53
N GLY A 376 38.11 2.66 5.01
CA GLY A 376 38.12 1.25 5.41
C GLY A 376 38.49 0.29 4.28
N ASN A 377 38.15 0.64 3.04
CA ASN A 377 38.48 -0.14 1.85
C ASN A 377 39.84 0.20 1.22
N GLY A 378 40.64 1.08 1.85
CA GLY A 378 41.95 1.49 1.33
C GLY A 378 41.89 2.34 0.06
N GLN A 379 40.73 2.88 -0.28
CA GLN A 379 40.50 3.71 -1.48
C GLN A 379 40.88 5.17 -1.21
N ARG A 380 41.26 5.92 -2.27
CA ARG A 380 41.62 7.34 -2.15
C ARG A 380 40.38 8.20 -1.96
N MET A 381 40.34 8.95 -0.86
CA MET A 381 39.24 9.86 -0.52
C MET A 381 39.03 10.96 -1.58
N GLN A 382 40.09 11.49 -2.18
CA GLN A 382 40.02 12.60 -3.14
C GLN A 382 39.29 12.22 -4.44
N SER A 383 39.18 10.94 -4.74
CA SER A 383 38.40 10.43 -5.88
C SER A 383 36.94 10.12 -5.53
N MET A 384 36.50 10.31 -4.28
CA MET A 384 35.13 9.99 -3.89
C MET A 384 34.12 10.92 -4.57
N GLY A 385 33.15 10.32 -5.27
CA GLY A 385 32.08 11.04 -5.96
C GLY A 385 30.71 10.54 -5.54
N ILE A 386 29.71 11.43 -5.55
CA ILE A 386 28.30 11.07 -5.35
C ILE A 386 27.42 11.81 -6.35
N SER A 387 26.67 11.05 -7.15
CA SER A 387 25.61 11.57 -8.02
C SER A 387 24.25 11.28 -7.40
N SER A 388 23.22 12.09 -7.68
CA SER A 388 21.88 11.92 -7.11
C SER A 388 20.83 11.88 -8.21
N ARG A 389 19.98 10.85 -8.20
CA ARG A 389 18.98 10.61 -9.24
C ARG A 389 17.65 10.15 -8.63
N LEU A 390 16.55 10.44 -9.34
CA LEU A 390 15.19 10.09 -8.93
C LEU A 390 14.64 8.96 -9.79
N TRP A 391 14.25 7.86 -9.16
CA TRP A 391 13.47 6.77 -9.78
C TRP A 391 12.03 6.80 -9.27
N MET A 392 11.12 7.30 -10.09
CA MET A 392 9.73 7.52 -9.70
C MET A 392 8.76 6.75 -10.60
N ASN A 393 8.30 5.59 -10.14
CA ASN A 393 7.21 4.85 -10.79
C ASN A 393 5.84 5.31 -10.31
N GLY A 394 4.80 4.86 -11.00
CA GLY A 394 3.45 5.17 -10.62
C GLY A 394 2.45 4.98 -11.73
N ARG A 395 1.26 5.54 -11.51
CA ARG A 395 0.21 5.62 -12.52
C ARG A 395 -0.49 6.96 -12.44
N LEU A 396 -0.89 7.47 -13.61
CA LEU A 396 -1.80 8.60 -13.70
C LEU A 396 -3.19 8.11 -14.08
N PHE A 397 -4.21 8.84 -13.67
CA PHE A 397 -5.60 8.44 -13.87
C PHE A 397 -6.35 9.57 -14.56
N LEU A 398 -7.01 9.28 -15.67
CA LEU A 398 -7.85 10.24 -16.40
C LEU A 398 -9.33 10.02 -16.06
N ALA A 399 -10.13 11.08 -16.12
CA ALA A 399 -11.56 10.96 -15.82
C ALA A 399 -12.25 10.05 -16.84
N ALA A 400 -13.01 9.06 -16.36
CA ALA A 400 -13.87 8.25 -17.21
C ALA A 400 -15.13 9.04 -17.58
N THR A 401 -15.20 9.49 -18.84
CA THR A 401 -16.33 10.27 -19.38
C THR A 401 -17.40 9.38 -20.04
N ALA A 402 -17.09 8.11 -20.29
CA ALA A 402 -17.98 7.11 -20.86
C ALA A 402 -17.76 5.74 -20.19
N PRO A 403 -18.60 4.73 -20.47
CA PRO A 403 -18.36 3.35 -20.05
C PRO A 403 -16.97 2.87 -20.46
N LEU A 404 -16.34 2.04 -19.64
CA LEU A 404 -15.09 1.37 -19.98
C LEU A 404 -15.42 0.20 -20.92
N ASP A 405 -15.63 0.50 -22.19
CA ASP A 405 -15.77 -0.48 -23.25
C ASP A 405 -14.60 -0.42 -24.26
N GLU A 406 -14.64 -1.27 -25.27
CA GLU A 406 -13.60 -1.41 -26.30
C GLU A 406 -13.37 -0.11 -27.11
N THR A 407 -14.29 0.86 -27.05
CA THR A 407 -14.20 2.11 -27.81
C THR A 407 -13.51 3.25 -27.06
N HIS A 408 -13.41 3.15 -25.72
CA HIS A 408 -12.87 4.24 -24.89
C HIS A 408 -11.35 4.16 -24.79
N GLY A 409 -10.69 4.71 -25.81
CA GLY A 409 -9.23 4.86 -25.90
C GLY A 409 -8.63 5.88 -24.94
N ARG A 410 -7.40 5.62 -24.48
CA ARG A 410 -6.52 6.68 -23.96
C ARG A 410 -6.38 7.76 -25.04
N PRO A 411 -6.53 9.06 -24.72
CA PRO A 411 -6.31 10.11 -25.71
C PRO A 411 -4.87 10.05 -26.25
N ASP A 412 -4.66 10.12 -27.56
CA ASP A 412 -3.32 9.95 -28.16
C ASP A 412 -2.30 11.00 -27.69
N SER A 413 -2.76 12.17 -27.23
CA SER A 413 -1.92 13.33 -26.92
C SER A 413 -2.06 13.88 -25.50
N TRP A 414 -2.64 13.14 -24.54
CA TRP A 414 -2.82 13.68 -23.17
C TRP A 414 -1.48 14.04 -22.47
N HIS A 415 -0.37 13.42 -22.90
CA HIS A 415 0.96 13.64 -22.32
C HIS A 415 1.74 14.78 -22.98
N THR A 416 1.38 15.20 -24.21
CA THR A 416 2.23 16.10 -25.02
C THR A 416 2.32 17.53 -24.46
N ARG A 417 1.43 17.89 -23.54
CA ARG A 417 1.39 19.21 -22.90
C ARG A 417 2.21 19.30 -21.61
N ILE A 418 2.70 18.17 -21.07
CA ILE A 418 3.46 18.14 -19.82
C ILE A 418 4.88 17.69 -20.12
N PRO A 419 5.86 18.61 -20.06
CA PRO A 419 7.26 18.26 -20.25
C PRO A 419 7.68 17.11 -19.32
N MET A 420 8.53 16.21 -19.82
CA MET A 420 9.08 15.02 -19.14
C MET A 420 8.11 13.89 -18.83
N LEU A 421 6.81 14.02 -19.08
CA LEU A 421 5.87 12.94 -18.81
C LEU A 421 6.11 11.78 -19.78
N SER A 422 6.35 10.58 -19.24
CA SER A 422 6.61 9.41 -20.08
C SER A 422 5.42 9.10 -21.00
N PRO A 423 5.63 9.01 -22.33
CA PRO A 423 4.58 8.63 -23.28
C PRO A 423 4.13 7.18 -23.08
N ASP A 424 4.98 6.35 -22.48
CA ASP A 424 4.76 4.93 -22.21
C ASP A 424 4.12 4.66 -20.84
N LEU A 425 3.92 5.71 -20.03
CA LEU A 425 3.35 5.58 -18.70
C LEU A 425 2.00 4.85 -18.73
N GLU A 426 1.77 4.02 -17.73
CA GLU A 426 0.48 3.44 -17.45
C GLU A 426 -0.57 4.47 -17.02
N VAL A 427 -1.74 4.37 -17.64
CA VAL A 427 -2.85 5.29 -17.40
C VAL A 427 -4.08 4.51 -16.96
N GLY A 428 -4.57 4.77 -15.75
CA GLY A 428 -5.85 4.25 -15.33
C GLY A 428 -6.98 5.25 -15.59
N TRP A 429 -8.17 4.87 -15.12
CA TRP A 429 -9.34 5.76 -15.09
C TRP A 429 -9.65 6.21 -13.67
N TRP A 430 -10.41 7.28 -13.52
CA TRP A 430 -11.09 7.57 -12.28
C TRP A 430 -12.51 8.07 -12.51
N CYS A 431 -13.39 7.83 -11.55
CA CYS A 431 -14.74 8.40 -11.54
C CYS A 431 -15.23 8.62 -10.11
N ARG A 432 -16.33 9.35 -9.97
CA ARG A 432 -16.99 9.55 -8.68
C ARG A 432 -17.92 8.38 -8.35
N PHE A 433 -18.31 8.24 -7.08
CA PHE A 433 -19.26 7.21 -6.65
C PHE A 433 -20.57 7.24 -7.45
N ARG A 434 -21.12 8.42 -7.72
CA ARG A 434 -22.35 8.55 -8.52
C ARG A 434 -22.21 8.13 -9.99
N GLU A 435 -20.98 8.17 -10.51
CA GLU A 435 -20.67 7.85 -11.90
C GLU A 435 -20.35 6.35 -12.10
N LEU A 436 -20.11 5.62 -11.01
CA LEU A 436 -19.63 4.24 -11.05
C LEU A 436 -20.52 3.29 -11.87
N ASP A 437 -21.84 3.39 -11.73
CA ASP A 437 -22.78 2.55 -12.47
C ASP A 437 -22.61 2.75 -13.99
N ARG A 438 -22.49 4.00 -14.44
CA ARG A 438 -22.27 4.32 -15.86
C ARG A 438 -20.92 3.85 -16.38
N VAL A 439 -19.88 3.90 -15.53
CA VAL A 439 -18.49 3.60 -15.94
C VAL A 439 -18.22 2.10 -16.04
N LEU A 440 -18.80 1.28 -15.15
CA LEU A 440 -18.44 -0.14 -15.07
C LEU A 440 -19.05 -1.00 -16.19
N PRO A 441 -18.23 -1.81 -16.89
CA PRO A 441 -18.71 -2.71 -17.93
C PRO A 441 -19.54 -3.86 -17.35
N ALA A 442 -20.56 -4.30 -18.09
CA ALA A 442 -21.51 -5.32 -17.64
C ALA A 442 -20.90 -6.74 -17.59
N THR A 443 -19.99 -7.05 -18.52
CA THR A 443 -19.46 -8.40 -18.75
C THR A 443 -18.22 -8.73 -17.91
N CYS A 444 -17.59 -7.73 -17.30
CA CYS A 444 -16.35 -7.91 -16.54
C CYS A 444 -16.58 -8.32 -15.09
N ARG A 445 -15.49 -8.79 -14.46
CA ARG A 445 -15.40 -8.96 -13.01
C ARG A 445 -14.52 -7.89 -12.39
N PHE A 446 -14.65 -7.72 -11.08
CA PHE A 446 -13.97 -6.64 -10.37
C PHE A 446 -13.31 -7.09 -9.08
N LEU A 447 -12.17 -6.47 -8.76
CA LEU A 447 -11.50 -6.58 -7.48
C LEU A 447 -11.27 -5.19 -6.88
N VAL A 448 -11.60 -5.04 -5.59
CA VAL A 448 -11.16 -3.88 -4.81
C VAL A 448 -9.75 -4.16 -4.30
N LEU A 449 -8.77 -3.39 -4.79
CA LEU A 449 -7.36 -3.60 -4.53
C LEU A 449 -6.99 -3.20 -3.10
N LYS A 450 -6.26 -4.09 -2.43
CA LYS A 450 -5.85 -3.92 -1.04
C LYS A 450 -4.41 -3.45 -0.99
N LYS A 451 -4.13 -2.50 -0.09
CA LYS A 451 -2.75 -2.14 0.22
C LYS A 451 -2.04 -3.30 0.94
N PRO A 452 -0.72 -3.48 0.72
CA PRO A 452 0.14 -2.65 -0.15
C PRO A 452 0.19 -3.08 -1.63
N TYR A 453 -0.54 -4.13 -2.03
CA TYR A 453 -0.43 -4.81 -3.33
C TYR A 453 -1.15 -4.05 -4.48
N TRP A 454 -0.64 -2.88 -4.83
CA TRP A 454 -1.22 -1.98 -5.84
C TRP A 454 -0.39 -1.90 -7.13
N LEU A 455 0.65 -2.72 -7.27
CA LEU A 455 1.71 -2.51 -8.24
C LEU A 455 1.40 -3.20 -9.57
N ALA A 456 1.65 -4.49 -9.75
CA ALA A 456 1.51 -5.14 -11.04
C ALA A 456 0.05 -5.41 -11.45
N PRO A 457 -0.28 -5.41 -12.77
CA PRO A 457 -1.51 -5.96 -13.32
C PRO A 457 -1.83 -7.36 -12.78
N LEU A 458 -3.10 -7.60 -12.43
CA LEU A 458 -3.50 -8.88 -11.86
C LEU A 458 -3.66 -9.96 -12.92
N ARG A 459 -3.32 -11.19 -12.52
CA ARG A 459 -3.57 -12.43 -13.26
C ARG A 459 -3.85 -13.52 -12.25
N GLY A 460 -4.70 -14.47 -12.60
CA GLY A 460 -4.90 -15.65 -11.77
C GLY A 460 -5.94 -16.59 -12.34
N SER A 461 -6.21 -17.65 -11.60
CA SER A 461 -7.23 -18.63 -11.91
C SER A 461 -8.30 -18.68 -10.81
N GLY A 462 -9.50 -19.14 -11.17
CA GLY A 462 -10.62 -19.28 -10.25
C GLY A 462 -11.29 -17.96 -9.83
N GLY A 463 -12.17 -18.05 -8.84
CA GLY A 463 -13.03 -16.93 -8.39
C GLY A 463 -12.42 -16.00 -7.32
N ARG A 464 -11.13 -16.15 -7.01
CA ARG A 464 -10.46 -15.41 -5.93
C ARG A 464 -9.00 -15.13 -6.27
N HIS A 465 -8.55 -13.92 -5.95
CA HIS A 465 -7.13 -13.57 -5.92
C HIS A 465 -6.58 -13.68 -4.49
N ALA A 466 -5.35 -14.16 -4.32
CA ALA A 466 -4.71 -14.37 -3.03
C ALA A 466 -4.81 -13.12 -2.12
N ASP A 467 -4.45 -11.96 -2.68
CA ASP A 467 -4.38 -10.72 -1.90
C ASP A 467 -5.69 -9.93 -1.82
N HIS A 468 -6.41 -9.89 -2.93
CA HIS A 468 -7.56 -9.01 -3.11
C HIS A 468 -8.89 -9.68 -2.76
N GLY A 469 -8.88 -11.01 -2.59
CA GLY A 469 -10.05 -11.78 -2.22
C GLY A 469 -10.94 -12.08 -3.43
N ARG A 470 -12.25 -12.16 -3.19
CA ARG A 470 -13.21 -12.67 -4.18
C ARG A 470 -13.46 -11.66 -5.30
N LEU A 471 -13.52 -12.18 -6.52
CA LEU A 471 -14.03 -11.45 -7.68
C LEU A 471 -15.51 -11.10 -7.48
N ARG A 472 -15.89 -9.89 -7.90
CA ARG A 472 -17.25 -9.36 -7.83
C ARG A 472 -17.85 -9.23 -9.21
N THR A 473 -19.16 -9.50 -9.33
CA THR A 473 -19.93 -9.01 -10.48
C THR A 473 -20.14 -7.51 -10.38
N ARG A 474 -20.58 -6.87 -11.48
CA ARG A 474 -20.97 -5.45 -11.50
C ARG A 474 -22.00 -5.13 -10.41
N GLY A 475 -23.06 -5.93 -10.32
CA GLY A 475 -24.13 -5.71 -9.32
C GLY A 475 -23.64 -5.82 -7.87
N GLU A 476 -22.75 -6.77 -7.59
CA GLU A 476 -22.14 -6.93 -6.26
C GLU A 476 -21.25 -5.74 -5.88
N LEU A 477 -20.42 -5.28 -6.83
CA LEU A 477 -19.55 -4.13 -6.60
C LEU A 477 -20.37 -2.85 -6.37
N LEU A 478 -21.42 -2.61 -7.16
CA LEU A 478 -22.31 -1.46 -6.98
C LEU A 478 -23.05 -1.50 -5.65
N LYS A 479 -23.49 -2.69 -5.21
CA LYS A 479 -24.09 -2.86 -3.89
C LYS A 479 -23.10 -2.51 -2.78
N GLU A 480 -21.84 -2.94 -2.89
CA GLU A 480 -20.78 -2.59 -1.95
C GLU A 480 -20.48 -1.08 -1.96
N ALA A 481 -20.45 -0.48 -3.15
CA ALA A 481 -20.12 0.92 -3.36
C ALA A 481 -21.04 1.90 -2.61
N ARG A 482 -22.30 1.54 -2.39
CA ARG A 482 -23.25 2.32 -1.57
C ARG A 482 -22.76 2.58 -0.14
N SER A 483 -21.87 1.72 0.38
CA SER A 483 -21.31 1.84 1.73
C SER A 483 -19.96 2.59 1.77
N TRP A 484 -19.35 2.87 0.61
CA TRP A 484 -18.03 3.50 0.57
C TRP A 484 -18.09 4.95 1.04
N LYS A 485 -17.11 5.32 1.88
CA LYS A 485 -16.92 6.69 2.40
C LYS A 485 -15.57 7.28 2.03
N ARG A 486 -14.72 6.47 1.43
CA ARG A 486 -13.36 6.79 1.01
C ARG A 486 -13.15 6.19 -0.35
N PHE A 487 -12.21 6.77 -1.07
CA PHE A 487 -11.84 6.28 -2.38
C PHE A 487 -11.53 4.77 -2.33
N GLN A 488 -11.84 4.08 -3.42
CA GLN A 488 -11.41 2.70 -3.66
C GLN A 488 -10.54 2.64 -4.90
N TYR A 489 -9.65 1.65 -4.92
CA TYR A 489 -8.87 1.32 -6.10
C TYR A 489 -9.41 0.01 -6.66
N VAL A 490 -9.86 0.00 -7.91
CA VAL A 490 -10.64 -1.09 -8.50
C VAL A 490 -9.95 -1.59 -9.76
N ALA A 491 -9.69 -2.89 -9.82
CA ALA A 491 -9.29 -3.57 -11.04
C ALA A 491 -10.51 -4.10 -11.80
N VAL A 492 -10.48 -3.98 -13.12
CA VAL A 492 -11.44 -4.52 -14.08
C VAL A 492 -10.78 -5.72 -14.74
N LEU A 493 -11.47 -6.87 -14.67
CA LEU A 493 -10.94 -8.16 -15.05
C LEU A 493 -11.78 -8.75 -16.17
N ALA A 494 -11.09 -9.14 -17.23
CA ALA A 494 -11.57 -10.13 -18.17
C ALA A 494 -11.53 -11.51 -17.51
N VAL A 495 -12.54 -12.33 -17.78
CA VAL A 495 -12.60 -13.71 -17.27
C VAL A 495 -12.96 -14.64 -18.42
N ASP A 496 -12.20 -15.71 -18.55
CA ASP A 496 -12.42 -16.78 -19.52
C ASP A 496 -12.36 -18.16 -18.81
N ALA A 497 -12.35 -19.24 -19.60
CA ALA A 497 -12.24 -20.60 -19.07
C ALA A 497 -10.87 -20.89 -18.39
N GLY A 498 -9.82 -20.16 -18.76
CA GLY A 498 -8.45 -20.32 -18.26
C GLY A 498 -8.14 -19.48 -17.01
N GLY A 499 -8.97 -18.51 -16.67
CA GLY A 499 -8.82 -17.70 -15.46
C GLY A 499 -9.30 -16.26 -15.64
N PHE A 500 -8.58 -15.34 -15.02
CA PHE A 500 -8.82 -13.91 -15.17
C PHE A 500 -7.54 -13.14 -15.44
N GLU A 501 -7.68 -12.08 -16.22
CA GLU A 501 -6.62 -11.14 -16.54
C GLU A 501 -7.14 -9.72 -16.37
N GLU A 502 -6.32 -8.87 -15.78
CA GLU A 502 -6.65 -7.46 -15.68
C GLU A 502 -6.52 -6.75 -17.03
N ILE A 503 -7.57 -6.02 -17.39
CA ILE A 503 -7.62 -5.19 -18.61
C ILE A 503 -7.51 -3.69 -18.30
N SER A 504 -7.89 -3.28 -17.09
CA SER A 504 -7.82 -1.89 -16.66
C SER A 504 -7.94 -1.79 -15.14
N ARG A 505 -7.55 -0.64 -14.59
CA ARG A 505 -7.76 -0.31 -13.18
C ARG A 505 -7.98 1.18 -12.99
N GLY A 506 -8.69 1.54 -11.93
CA GLY A 506 -9.02 2.93 -11.68
C GLY A 506 -9.47 3.25 -10.27
N PHE A 507 -9.48 4.54 -9.96
CA PHE A 507 -9.95 5.05 -8.69
C PHE A 507 -11.42 5.42 -8.74
N VAL A 508 -12.18 4.97 -7.74
CA VAL A 508 -13.52 5.48 -7.48
C VAL A 508 -13.45 6.38 -6.27
N VAL A 509 -13.74 7.67 -6.42
CA VAL A 509 -13.58 8.70 -5.38
C VAL A 509 -14.93 9.22 -4.86
N PRO A 510 -14.97 9.82 -3.65
CA PRO A 510 -16.14 10.54 -3.19
C PRO A 510 -16.61 11.61 -4.17
N ASP A 511 -17.91 11.88 -4.16
CA ASP A 511 -18.55 12.83 -5.08
C ASP A 511 -18.03 14.27 -4.92
N GLU A 512 -17.50 14.60 -3.74
CA GLU A 512 -16.95 15.90 -3.39
C GLU A 512 -15.46 16.04 -3.74
N TRP A 513 -14.77 14.96 -4.13
CA TRP A 513 -13.36 15.05 -4.53
C TRP A 513 -13.19 16.01 -5.74
N PRO A 514 -12.16 16.88 -5.76
CA PRO A 514 -11.01 16.97 -4.84
C PRO A 514 -11.22 17.87 -3.61
N GLN A 515 -12.42 18.37 -3.35
CA GLN A 515 -12.68 19.22 -2.19
C GLN A 515 -12.50 18.42 -0.89
N THR A 516 -11.80 19.01 0.08
CA THR A 516 -11.71 18.40 1.42
C THR A 516 -12.97 18.79 2.21
N PRO A 517 -13.68 17.87 2.87
CA PRO A 517 -14.80 18.25 3.73
C PRO A 517 -14.32 19.26 4.76
N ARG A 518 -14.91 20.47 4.75
CA ARG A 518 -14.65 21.46 5.79
C ARG A 518 -15.02 20.81 7.13
N ARG A 519 -14.02 20.48 7.97
CA ARG A 519 -14.29 20.18 9.37
C ARG A 519 -14.96 21.42 9.94
N GLY A 520 -16.25 21.34 10.25
CA GLY A 520 -16.96 22.38 10.95
C GLY A 520 -16.15 22.74 12.19
N ARG A 521 -15.58 23.95 12.20
CA ARG A 521 -15.16 24.59 13.44
C ARG A 521 -16.41 24.60 14.30
N ARG A 522 -16.48 23.74 15.32
CA ARG A 522 -17.40 23.92 16.45
C ARG A 522 -17.19 25.37 16.88
N HIS A 523 -18.15 26.24 16.54
CA HIS A 523 -18.21 27.58 17.11
C HIS A 523 -18.50 27.35 18.59
N SER A 524 -17.44 27.33 19.39
CA SER A 524 -17.55 27.61 20.82
C SER A 524 -18.23 28.97 20.94
N GLY A 525 -19.38 28.98 21.61
CA GLY A 525 -20.39 30.04 21.57
C GLY A 525 -19.82 31.45 21.66
N SER A 526 -20.31 32.31 20.78
CA SER A 526 -20.32 33.75 20.99
C SER A 526 -21.14 34.02 22.25
N ARG A 527 -20.47 34.50 23.31
CA ARG A 527 -21.13 35.15 24.43
C ARG A 527 -21.98 36.29 23.88
N SER A 528 -23.28 36.19 24.13
CA SER A 528 -24.24 37.28 24.03
C SER A 528 -23.79 38.44 24.90
N VAL A 529 -23.43 39.56 24.29
CA VAL A 529 -23.38 40.86 24.97
C VAL A 529 -24.70 41.54 24.66
N SER A 530 -25.53 41.67 25.69
CA SER A 530 -26.77 42.43 25.66
C SER A 530 -26.47 43.93 25.45
N PRO A 531 -27.31 44.68 24.72
CA PRO A 531 -27.11 46.10 24.51
C PRO A 531 -27.60 46.91 25.72
N SER A 532 -26.72 47.73 26.29
CA SER A 532 -27.10 48.78 27.24
C SER A 532 -27.47 50.06 26.49
N SER A 533 -28.63 50.58 26.86
CA SER A 533 -29.29 51.82 26.46
C SER A 533 -28.54 53.12 26.77
N GLY A 534 -28.83 54.15 25.96
CA GLY A 534 -28.59 55.58 26.21
C GLY A 534 -27.37 56.14 25.47
N SER A 535 -27.32 57.35 24.91
CA SER A 535 -28.30 58.36 24.48
C SER A 535 -27.50 59.48 23.79
N SER A 536 -28.06 60.13 22.77
CA SER A 536 -27.80 61.52 22.33
C SER A 536 -26.36 62.00 22.06
N GLY A 537 -26.10 62.45 20.82
CA GLY A 537 -24.98 63.33 20.49
C GLY A 537 -24.93 63.67 19.00
N GLN A 538 -25.37 64.87 18.67
CA GLN A 538 -25.60 65.44 17.34
C GLN A 538 -24.32 66.08 16.77
N GLN A 539 -24.33 66.41 15.46
CA GLN A 539 -23.38 67.25 14.70
C GLN A 539 -22.07 66.54 14.29
N GLY A 540 -21.48 66.69 13.11
CA GLY A 540 -21.67 67.53 11.93
C GLY A 540 -20.40 67.36 11.07
N ALA A 541 -20.53 67.29 9.75
CA ALA A 541 -19.41 67.43 8.79
C ALA A 541 -18.79 68.86 8.90
N PRO A 542 -17.64 69.23 8.27
CA PRO A 542 -16.90 68.62 7.15
C PRO A 542 -15.37 68.46 7.45
N SER A 543 -14.51 67.82 6.64
CA SER A 543 -14.19 68.01 5.21
C SER A 543 -13.47 66.78 4.65
#